data_AF-A0A6L5F5B8-F1
#
_entry.id   AF-A0A6L5F5B8-F1
#
_cell.length_a   1.000
_cell.length_b   1.000
_cell.length_c   1.000
_cell.angle_alpha   90.00
_cell.angle_beta   90.00
_cell.angle_gamma   90.00
#
_symmetry.space_group_name_H-M   'P 1'
#
loop_
_entity.id
_entity.type
_entity.pdbx_description
1 polymer ?
#
loop_
_entity_poly.entity_id
_entity_poly.type
_entity_poly.pdbx_seq_one_letter_code
_entity_poly.pdbx_strand_id
1 'polypeptide(L)'
;MRATFALGVSMILMVVACTDEPGDTADSVDPEGVVTTAIDLMSQERYNDIAGLTDTSQAELLLLLEGMPPDDILSTMEEESTVVAANFWEGFGESSAGGLQADASVSAQSEVEIGSERGFVVTVTLPDGRQKRWVVRDSPDGPVIDLFASFASGFAGSLIGPVDRLLTEQTEDGRRLLGLLVSQLDSLGVASDDPNITTTESQEIITLIERISRAQG
;
A
#
# COMPACT_ATOMS: atom_id res chain seq x y z
N MET A 1 51.82 -23.69 59.52
CA MET A 1 51.01 -22.55 59.95
C MET A 1 50.21 -22.04 58.75
N ARG A 2 48.93 -21.76 58.98
CA ARG A 2 47.95 -21.22 58.04
C ARG A 2 48.32 -19.79 57.62
N ALA A 3 47.99 -19.41 56.39
CA ALA A 3 47.08 -18.28 56.13
C ALA A 3 46.66 -18.26 54.65
N THR A 4 45.35 -18.22 54.48
CA THR A 4 44.54 -18.21 53.26
C THR A 4 44.16 -16.77 52.92
N PHE A 5 44.10 -16.38 51.64
CA PHE A 5 43.26 -15.35 50.98
C PHE A 5 43.74 -15.28 49.51
N ALA A 6 42.97 -15.10 48.43
CA ALA A 6 41.59 -14.70 48.20
C ALA A 6 41.19 -15.06 46.74
N LEU A 7 39.97 -14.65 46.37
CA LEU A 7 39.39 -14.48 45.02
C LEU A 7 38.64 -15.69 44.45
N GLY A 8 37.36 -15.74 44.80
CA GLY A 8 36.34 -16.43 44.02
C GLY A 8 35.65 -15.45 43.09
N VAL A 9 35.66 -15.75 41.78
CA VAL A 9 34.59 -15.55 40.81
C VAL A 9 34.84 -16.57 39.69
N SER A 10 33.91 -17.49 39.47
CA SER A 10 33.67 -18.05 38.13
C SER A 10 32.30 -18.70 38.08
N MET A 11 31.51 -18.09 37.20
CA MET A 11 30.26 -18.53 36.56
C MET A 11 30.37 -19.97 36.05
N ILE A 12 29.27 -20.73 36.05
CA ILE A 12 28.83 -21.53 34.91
C ILE A 12 27.33 -21.85 35.06
N LEU A 13 26.63 -21.56 33.97
CA LEU A 13 25.24 -21.85 33.65
C LEU A 13 24.85 -23.31 33.92
N MET A 14 23.66 -23.51 34.48
CA MET A 14 22.95 -24.78 34.35
C MET A 14 21.61 -24.53 33.64
N VAL A 15 21.45 -25.28 32.56
CA VAL A 15 20.43 -25.23 31.52
C VAL A 15 19.04 -25.47 32.11
N VAL A 16 18.13 -24.51 31.93
CA VAL A 16 16.70 -24.75 32.03
C VAL A 16 16.28 -25.42 30.73
N ALA A 17 15.93 -26.71 30.83
CA ALA A 17 15.11 -27.37 29.82
C ALA A 17 13.67 -26.87 30.01
N CYS A 18 13.25 -25.94 29.17
CA CYS A 18 11.85 -25.69 28.87
C CYS A 18 11.62 -26.09 27.42
N THR A 19 10.72 -27.06 27.29
CA THR A 19 10.01 -27.47 26.09
C THR A 19 9.56 -26.27 25.27
N ASP A 20 9.95 -26.23 24.00
CA ASP A 20 9.12 -25.63 22.96
C ASP A 20 8.98 -26.67 21.85
N GLU A 21 7.73 -27.05 21.62
CA GLU A 21 7.28 -27.64 20.37
C GLU A 21 7.81 -26.79 19.21
N PRO A 22 8.15 -27.36 18.04
CA PRO A 22 8.29 -26.55 16.84
C PRO A 22 6.90 -26.00 16.50
N GLY A 23 6.56 -24.87 17.12
CA GLY A 23 5.43 -24.05 16.73
C GLY A 23 5.66 -23.65 15.29
N ASP A 24 4.68 -23.98 14.47
CA ASP A 24 4.49 -23.55 13.10
C ASP A 24 4.63 -22.01 13.04
N THR A 25 5.84 -21.49 12.85
CA THR A 25 6.05 -20.06 12.52
C THR A 25 5.75 -19.91 11.05
N ALA A 26 4.48 -20.11 10.69
CA ALA A 26 3.95 -19.68 9.41
C ALA A 26 4.20 -18.17 9.30
N ASP A 27 4.81 -17.75 8.19
CA ASP A 27 5.11 -16.37 7.82
C ASP A 27 3.96 -15.42 8.19
N SER A 28 4.02 -14.77 9.36
CA SER A 28 3.00 -13.81 9.74
C SER A 28 3.39 -12.48 9.10
N VAL A 29 2.67 -12.09 8.06
CA VAL A 29 2.68 -10.72 7.56
C VAL A 29 2.37 -9.77 8.74
N ASP A 30 3.07 -8.64 8.82
CA ASP A 30 2.80 -7.56 9.79
C ASP A 30 2.24 -6.32 9.06
N PRO A 31 0.93 -6.29 8.72
CA PRO A 31 0.33 -5.18 7.99
C PRO A 31 0.36 -3.87 8.78
N GLU A 32 0.18 -3.94 10.10
CA GLU A 32 0.22 -2.77 10.97
C GLU A 32 1.63 -2.17 11.00
N GLY A 33 2.67 -3.01 11.01
CA GLY A 33 4.07 -2.59 10.89
C GLY A 33 4.37 -1.88 9.57
N VAL A 34 3.84 -2.36 8.44
CA VAL A 34 4.00 -1.70 7.13
C VAL A 34 3.39 -0.30 7.13
N VAL A 35 2.13 -0.18 7.57
CA VAL A 35 1.43 1.11 7.61
C VAL A 35 2.07 2.07 8.62
N THR A 36 2.47 1.58 9.79
CA THR A 36 3.18 2.38 10.80
C THR A 36 4.50 2.91 10.25
N THR A 37 5.26 2.07 9.54
CA THR A 37 6.51 2.48 8.91
C THR A 37 6.28 3.52 7.83
N ALA A 38 5.25 3.35 6.99
CA ALA A 38 4.90 4.34 5.97
C ALA A 38 4.54 5.71 6.58
N ILE A 39 3.76 5.73 7.67
CA ILE A 39 3.41 6.97 8.39
C ILE A 39 4.66 7.63 9.00
N ASP A 40 5.54 6.85 9.64
CA ASP A 40 6.78 7.36 10.23
C ASP A 40 7.69 7.99 9.15
N LEU A 41 7.90 7.28 8.05
CA LEU A 41 8.69 7.78 6.92
C LEU A 41 8.07 9.03 6.29
N MET A 42 6.74 9.11 6.20
CA MET A 42 6.04 10.30 5.71
C MET A 42 6.26 11.51 6.63
N SER A 43 6.22 11.30 7.95
CA SER A 43 6.50 12.36 8.93
C SER A 43 7.95 12.87 8.89
N GLN A 44 8.86 12.08 8.35
CA GLN A 44 10.27 12.41 8.16
C GLN A 44 10.59 12.90 6.74
N GLU A 45 9.57 13.11 5.88
CA GLU A 45 9.72 13.49 4.47
C GLU A 45 10.59 12.50 3.66
N ARG A 46 10.60 11.22 4.06
CA ARG A 46 11.41 10.15 3.46
C ARG A 46 10.65 9.38 2.36
N TYR A 47 10.09 10.09 1.39
CA TYR A 47 9.18 9.53 0.38
C TYR A 47 9.80 8.42 -0.48
N ASN A 48 11.11 8.50 -0.78
CA ASN A 48 11.83 7.44 -1.48
C ASN A 48 11.83 6.10 -0.72
N ASP A 49 11.83 6.13 0.61
CA ASP A 49 11.79 4.92 1.42
C ASP A 49 10.35 4.35 1.49
N ILE A 50 9.32 5.21 1.41
CA ILE A 50 7.91 4.79 1.36
C ILE A 50 7.59 4.10 0.03
N ALA A 51 8.24 4.52 -1.06
CA ALA A 51 8.10 3.87 -2.36
C ALA A 51 8.42 2.37 -2.30
N GLY A 52 9.35 1.94 -1.44
CA GLY A 52 9.66 0.53 -1.21
C GLY A 52 8.58 -0.26 -0.44
N LEU A 53 7.56 0.41 0.09
CA LEU A 53 6.42 -0.18 0.79
C LEU A 53 5.15 -0.20 -0.09
N THR A 54 5.28 0.06 -1.38
CA THR A 54 4.15 0.25 -2.30
C THR A 54 4.37 -0.57 -3.56
N ASP A 55 3.28 -1.01 -4.19
CA ASP A 55 3.33 -1.49 -5.57
C ASP A 55 3.60 -0.31 -6.52
N THR A 56 4.85 -0.13 -6.94
CA THR A 56 5.26 1.04 -7.74
C THR A 56 4.56 1.09 -9.10
N SER A 57 4.13 -0.07 -9.63
CA SER A 57 3.34 -0.13 -10.86
C SER A 57 2.00 0.59 -10.73
N GLN A 58 1.41 0.58 -9.53
CA GLN A 58 0.18 1.31 -9.26
C GLN A 58 0.41 2.82 -9.23
N ALA A 59 1.55 3.28 -8.68
CA ALA A 59 1.88 4.70 -8.64
C ALA A 59 2.07 5.27 -10.06
N GLU A 60 2.68 4.50 -10.96
CA GLU A 60 2.87 4.89 -12.36
C GLU A 60 1.54 5.00 -13.12
N LEU A 61 0.59 4.11 -12.86
CA LEU A 61 -0.75 4.22 -13.45
C LEU A 61 -1.44 5.53 -13.05
N LEU A 62 -1.09 6.12 -11.90
CA LEU A 62 -1.63 7.40 -11.46
C LEU A 62 -1.06 8.59 -12.24
N LEU A 63 0.01 8.45 -13.02
CA LEU A 63 0.48 9.48 -13.96
C LEU A 63 -0.56 9.80 -15.05
N LEU A 64 -1.54 8.91 -15.28
CA LEU A 64 -2.72 9.21 -16.09
C LEU A 64 -3.50 10.43 -15.58
N LEU A 65 -3.49 10.68 -14.27
CA LEU A 65 -4.12 11.85 -13.65
C LEU A 65 -3.43 13.15 -14.04
N GLU A 66 -2.11 13.09 -14.25
CA GLU A 66 -1.29 14.23 -14.68
C GLU A 66 -1.42 14.49 -16.19
N GLY A 67 -2.14 13.62 -16.90
CA GLY A 67 -2.35 13.73 -18.34
C GLY A 67 -1.13 13.33 -19.15
N MET A 68 -0.20 12.58 -18.56
CA MET A 68 0.97 12.05 -19.26
C MET A 68 0.54 11.14 -20.43
N PRO A 69 1.20 11.24 -21.60
CA PRO A 69 0.95 10.35 -22.73
C PRO A 69 1.21 8.86 -22.40
N PRO A 70 0.48 7.91 -23.00
CA PRO A 70 0.65 6.49 -22.71
C PRO A 70 2.05 5.91 -22.91
N ASP A 71 2.74 6.35 -23.97
CA ASP A 71 4.10 5.95 -24.30
C ASP A 71 5.11 6.45 -23.27
N ASP A 72 4.96 7.70 -22.82
CA ASP A 72 5.79 8.28 -21.76
C ASP A 72 5.58 7.56 -20.41
N ILE A 73 4.33 7.21 -20.08
CA ILE A 73 4.04 6.43 -18.85
C ILE A 73 4.77 5.09 -18.92
N LEU A 74 4.60 4.33 -20.00
CA LEU A 74 5.23 3.02 -20.15
C LEU A 74 6.77 3.09 -20.11
N SER A 75 7.36 4.13 -20.73
CA SER A 75 8.79 4.37 -20.64
C SER A 75 9.24 4.64 -19.21
N THR A 76 8.43 5.39 -18.45
CA THR A 76 8.70 5.70 -17.04
C THR A 76 8.62 4.44 -16.17
N MET A 77 7.68 3.53 -16.46
CA MET A 77 7.57 2.24 -15.77
C MET A 77 8.84 1.38 -15.93
N GLU A 78 9.54 1.53 -17.05
CA GLU A 78 10.72 0.73 -17.37
C GLU A 78 12.00 1.31 -16.74
N GLU A 79 12.05 2.62 -16.45
CA GLU A 79 13.29 3.32 -16.09
C GLU A 79 13.28 4.01 -14.70
N GLU A 80 12.14 4.52 -14.21
CA GLU A 80 12.10 5.47 -13.08
C GLU A 80 11.03 5.15 -12.01
N SER A 81 10.66 3.88 -11.89
CA SER A 81 9.54 3.42 -11.05
C SER A 81 9.53 3.94 -9.61
N THR A 82 10.68 3.90 -8.94
CA THR A 82 10.81 4.38 -7.55
C THR A 82 10.63 5.90 -7.43
N VAL A 83 11.08 6.67 -8.44
CA VAL A 83 10.98 8.14 -8.41
C VAL A 83 9.53 8.56 -8.55
N VAL A 84 8.76 7.91 -9.42
CA VAL A 84 7.32 8.17 -9.57
C VAL A 84 6.56 7.86 -8.28
N ALA A 85 6.82 6.71 -7.68
CA ALA A 85 6.21 6.33 -6.41
C ALA A 85 6.57 7.32 -5.29
N ALA A 86 7.82 7.81 -5.24
CA ALA A 86 8.22 8.83 -4.28
C ALA A 86 7.47 10.15 -4.50
N ASN A 87 7.32 10.61 -5.75
CA ASN A 87 6.57 11.83 -6.08
C ASN A 87 5.08 11.70 -5.73
N PHE A 88 4.48 10.52 -5.96
CA PHE A 88 3.13 10.23 -5.49
C PHE A 88 3.02 10.41 -3.97
N TRP A 89 3.95 9.84 -3.21
CA TRP A 89 3.94 9.94 -1.75
C TRP A 89 4.23 11.35 -1.23
N GLU A 90 5.08 12.11 -1.92
CA GLU A 90 5.31 13.54 -1.66
C GLU A 90 4.02 14.33 -1.84
N GLY A 91 3.37 14.21 -3.01
CA GLY A 91 2.09 14.87 -3.27
C GLY A 91 0.98 14.42 -2.31
N PHE A 92 0.97 13.13 -1.95
CA PHE A 92 0.03 12.60 -0.96
C PHE A 92 0.26 13.26 0.40
N GLY A 93 1.50 13.28 0.91
CA GLY A 93 1.87 13.86 2.20
C GLY A 93 1.63 15.37 2.29
N GLU A 94 1.82 16.11 1.19
CA GLU A 94 1.53 17.55 1.13
C GLU A 94 0.03 17.87 1.06
N SER A 95 -0.78 16.95 0.53
CA SER A 95 -2.21 17.17 0.38
C SER A 95 -2.96 17.14 1.73
N SER A 96 -4.06 17.89 1.84
CA SER A 96 -4.96 17.81 3.01
C SER A 96 -5.59 16.42 3.22
N ALA A 97 -5.46 15.52 2.23
CA ALA A 97 -5.86 14.11 2.33
C ALA A 97 -4.80 13.26 3.05
N GLY A 98 -3.52 13.63 2.97
CA GLY A 98 -2.38 13.01 3.64
C GLY A 98 -2.06 13.61 5.01
N GLY A 99 -3.04 14.24 5.69
CA GLY A 99 -2.95 14.75 7.06
C GLY A 99 -2.72 13.68 8.14
N LEU A 100 -1.86 12.70 7.85
CA LEU A 100 -1.21 11.80 8.78
C LEU A 100 -0.28 12.65 9.65
N GLN A 101 -0.82 13.10 10.77
CA GLN A 101 -0.02 13.69 11.82
C GLN A 101 0.75 12.57 12.52
N ALA A 102 1.93 12.89 13.07
CA ALA A 102 2.81 11.95 13.77
C ALA A 102 2.12 11.16 14.91
N ASP A 103 0.95 11.61 15.37
CA ASP A 103 0.14 10.99 16.43
C ASP A 103 -0.99 10.08 15.90
N ALA A 104 -0.99 9.69 14.62
CA ALA A 104 -1.96 8.73 14.09
C ALA A 104 -1.77 7.35 14.73
N SER A 105 -2.85 6.73 15.19
CA SER A 105 -2.79 5.36 15.72
C SER A 105 -3.21 4.36 14.65
N VAL A 106 -2.41 3.32 14.47
CA VAL A 106 -2.71 2.19 13.57
C VAL A 106 -3.35 1.08 14.39
N SER A 107 -4.48 0.55 13.92
CA SER A 107 -5.19 -0.52 14.61
C SER A 107 -6.09 -1.29 13.66
N ALA A 108 -6.47 -2.49 14.09
CA ALA A 108 -7.46 -3.36 13.49
C ALA A 108 -7.05 -3.86 12.10
N GLN A 109 -6.85 -5.18 12.04
CA GLN A 109 -6.70 -5.94 10.83
C GLN A 109 -7.99 -6.74 10.55
N SER A 110 -8.53 -6.59 9.35
CA SER A 110 -9.44 -7.59 8.78
C SER A 110 -8.87 -8.08 7.46
N GLU A 111 -8.87 -9.39 7.27
CA GLU A 111 -8.46 -9.94 5.97
C GLU A 111 -9.49 -9.61 4.90
N VAL A 112 -8.99 -9.39 3.69
CA VAL A 112 -9.77 -9.19 2.47
C VAL A 112 -9.10 -9.96 1.34
N GLU A 113 -9.87 -10.41 0.36
CA GLU A 113 -9.35 -11.04 -0.85
C GLU A 113 -9.15 -9.96 -1.93
N ILE A 114 -7.98 -9.95 -2.58
CA ILE A 114 -7.66 -9.08 -3.70
C ILE A 114 -7.26 -9.99 -4.86
N GLY A 115 -8.24 -10.37 -5.69
CA GLY A 115 -8.04 -11.36 -6.74
C GLY A 115 -7.66 -12.72 -6.15
N SER A 116 -6.46 -13.22 -6.46
CA SER A 116 -5.93 -14.45 -5.86
C SER A 116 -5.04 -14.22 -4.64
N GLU A 117 -4.82 -12.95 -4.25
CA GLU A 117 -3.90 -12.55 -3.20
C GLU A 117 -4.64 -12.21 -1.90
N ARG A 118 -3.95 -12.37 -0.78
CA ARG A 118 -4.46 -11.96 0.54
C ARG A 118 -4.16 -10.48 0.74
N GLY A 119 -5.15 -9.76 1.22
CA GLY A 119 -5.03 -8.37 1.66
C GLY A 119 -5.40 -8.24 3.12
N PHE A 120 -4.92 -7.17 3.74
CA PHE A 120 -5.19 -6.81 5.12
C PHE A 120 -5.63 -5.36 5.17
N VAL A 121 -6.85 -5.15 5.65
CA VAL A 121 -7.37 -3.81 5.91
C VAL A 121 -6.83 -3.33 7.24
N VAL A 122 -6.14 -2.20 7.23
CA VAL A 122 -5.57 -1.54 8.40
C VAL A 122 -6.30 -0.21 8.62
N THR A 123 -6.77 0.03 9.84
CA THR A 123 -7.43 1.29 10.19
C THR A 123 -6.42 2.27 10.80
N VAL A 124 -6.28 3.43 10.17
CA VAL A 124 -5.49 4.55 10.67
C VAL A 124 -6.43 5.57 11.28
N THR A 125 -6.34 5.79 12.58
CA THR A 125 -7.12 6.81 13.30
C THR A 125 -6.29 8.07 13.47
N LEU A 126 -6.76 9.17 12.92
CA LEU A 126 -6.13 10.49 13.01
C LEU A 126 -6.40 11.14 14.39
N PRO A 127 -5.61 12.16 14.80
CA PRO A 127 -5.81 12.82 16.10
C PRO A 127 -7.16 13.50 16.27
N ASP A 128 -7.82 13.87 15.18
CA ASP A 128 -9.17 14.45 15.17
C ASP A 128 -10.30 13.40 15.24
N GLY A 129 -9.93 12.12 15.37
CA GLY A 129 -10.86 10.99 15.45
C GLY A 129 -11.37 10.49 14.10
N ARG A 130 -11.00 11.12 12.97
CA ARG A 130 -11.31 10.57 11.65
C ARG A 130 -10.53 9.28 11.43
N GLN A 131 -11.17 8.34 10.75
CA GLN A 131 -10.55 7.08 10.37
C GLN A 131 -10.25 7.08 8.88
N LYS A 132 -9.11 6.49 8.53
CA LYS A 132 -8.65 6.23 7.19
C LYS A 132 -8.39 4.73 7.07
N ARG A 133 -8.74 4.17 5.92
CA ARG A 133 -8.54 2.77 5.62
C ARG A 133 -7.34 2.63 4.70
N TRP A 134 -6.40 1.79 5.09
CA TRP A 134 -5.23 1.42 4.29
C TRP A 134 -5.32 -0.08 4.03
N VAL A 135 -4.86 -0.53 2.87
CA VAL A 135 -4.90 -1.93 2.49
C VAL A 135 -3.49 -2.37 2.16
N VAL A 136 -3.02 -3.39 2.86
CA VAL A 136 -1.71 -4.01 2.66
C VAL A 136 -1.92 -5.37 1.99
N ARG A 137 -1.28 -5.57 0.84
CA ARG A 137 -1.32 -6.80 0.06
C ARG A 137 -0.16 -7.70 0.45
N ASP A 138 -0.43 -8.99 0.64
CA ASP A 138 0.55 -10.05 0.86
C ASP A 138 1.17 -10.45 -0.49
N SER A 139 2.16 -9.67 -0.94
CA SER A 139 2.83 -9.87 -2.23
C SER A 139 4.05 -10.81 -2.07
N PRO A 140 4.44 -11.58 -3.10
CA PRO A 140 5.58 -12.51 -3.04
C PRO A 140 6.91 -11.87 -2.61
N ASP A 141 7.12 -10.59 -2.90
CA ASP A 141 8.33 -9.85 -2.57
C ASP A 141 8.28 -9.16 -1.18
N GLY A 142 7.18 -9.38 -0.44
CA GLY A 142 6.90 -8.77 0.85
C GLY A 142 5.61 -7.95 0.84
N PRO A 143 5.09 -7.59 2.02
CA PRO A 143 3.84 -6.87 2.11
C PRO A 143 3.97 -5.44 1.61
N VAL A 144 3.03 -5.02 0.75
CA VAL A 144 3.02 -3.70 0.12
C VAL A 144 1.66 -3.02 0.29
N ILE A 145 1.65 -1.70 0.37
CA ILE A 145 0.43 -0.89 0.36
C ILE A 145 -0.15 -0.92 -1.06
N ASP A 146 -1.42 -1.30 -1.15
CA ASP A 146 -2.19 -1.25 -2.39
C ASP A 146 -2.85 0.13 -2.52
N LEU A 147 -2.33 0.96 -3.42
CA LEU A 147 -2.79 2.33 -3.64
C LEU A 147 -4.23 2.39 -4.15
N PHE A 148 -4.62 1.48 -5.02
CA PHE A 148 -5.99 1.44 -5.55
C PHE A 148 -6.98 1.03 -4.47
N ALA A 149 -6.67 0.00 -3.68
CA ALA A 149 -7.52 -0.45 -2.59
C ALA A 149 -7.57 0.56 -1.42
N SER A 150 -6.48 1.29 -1.18
CA SER A 150 -6.37 2.25 -0.06
C SER A 150 -6.92 3.64 -0.39
N PHE A 151 -6.69 4.14 -1.60
CA PHE A 151 -6.81 5.57 -1.90
C PHE A 151 -7.65 5.90 -3.12
N ALA A 152 -8.30 4.92 -3.78
CA ALA A 152 -9.11 5.19 -4.96
C ALA A 152 -10.23 6.22 -4.71
N SER A 153 -10.79 6.31 -3.50
CA SER A 153 -11.77 7.35 -3.16
C SER A 153 -11.25 8.78 -3.38
N GLY A 154 -9.93 8.99 -3.30
CA GLY A 154 -9.30 10.28 -3.54
C GLY A 154 -9.04 10.61 -5.01
N PHE A 155 -9.06 9.63 -5.92
CA PHE A 155 -8.64 9.84 -7.31
C PHE A 155 -9.53 9.18 -8.38
N ALA A 156 -10.49 8.34 -8.02
CA ALA A 156 -11.29 7.57 -8.97
C ALA A 156 -12.04 8.45 -9.97
N GLY A 157 -12.72 9.51 -9.49
CA GLY A 157 -13.41 10.46 -10.35
C GLY A 157 -12.50 11.12 -11.39
N SER A 158 -11.26 11.43 -10.99
CA SER A 158 -10.25 12.03 -11.86
C SER A 158 -9.66 11.05 -12.89
N LEU A 159 -9.65 9.75 -12.60
CA LEU A 159 -9.21 8.71 -13.55
C LEU A 159 -10.23 8.39 -14.65
N ILE A 160 -11.52 8.69 -14.47
CA ILE A 160 -12.56 8.33 -15.46
C ILE A 160 -12.26 8.92 -16.84
N GLY A 161 -11.92 10.21 -16.92
CA GLY A 161 -11.61 10.90 -18.17
C GLY A 161 -10.40 10.31 -18.91
N PRO A 162 -9.23 10.16 -18.25
CA PRO A 162 -8.09 9.43 -18.79
C PRO A 162 -8.43 8.02 -19.31
N VAL A 163 -9.18 7.22 -18.54
CA VAL A 163 -9.58 5.86 -18.97
C VAL A 163 -10.48 5.90 -20.21
N ASP A 164 -11.46 6.80 -20.27
CA ASP A 164 -12.33 6.97 -21.45
C ASP A 164 -11.51 7.36 -22.70
N ARG A 165 -10.43 8.15 -22.55
CA ARG A 165 -9.51 8.45 -23.66
C ARG A 165 -8.77 7.20 -24.14
N LEU A 166 -8.20 6.42 -23.22
CA LEU A 166 -7.50 5.17 -23.56
C LEU A 166 -8.42 4.21 -24.33
N LEU A 167 -9.68 4.07 -23.89
CA LEU A 167 -10.69 3.24 -24.55
C LEU A 167 -11.03 3.73 -25.97
N THR A 168 -10.95 5.02 -26.21
CA THR A 168 -11.34 5.63 -27.50
C THR A 168 -10.19 5.62 -28.51
N GLU A 169 -8.97 5.92 -28.07
CA GLU A 169 -7.80 6.10 -28.96
C GLU A 169 -7.21 4.76 -29.45
N GLN A 170 -7.35 3.69 -28.67
CA GLN A 170 -6.95 2.31 -29.03
C GLN A 170 -5.53 2.16 -29.61
N THR A 171 -4.58 2.98 -29.15
CA THR A 171 -3.16 2.79 -29.44
C THR A 171 -2.64 1.48 -28.83
N GLU A 172 -1.50 0.97 -29.27
CA GLU A 172 -0.87 -0.21 -28.67
C GLU A 172 -0.52 0.04 -27.19
N ASP A 173 0.12 1.17 -26.92
CA ASP A 173 0.48 1.60 -25.57
C ASP A 173 -0.74 1.83 -24.68
N GLY A 174 -1.79 2.46 -25.23
CA GLY A 174 -3.04 2.66 -24.51
C GLY A 174 -3.73 1.33 -24.14
N ARG A 175 -3.68 0.33 -25.03
CA ARG A 175 -4.18 -1.02 -24.72
C ARG A 175 -3.33 -1.72 -23.66
N ARG A 176 -2.01 -1.52 -23.67
CA ARG A 176 -1.11 -2.04 -22.62
C ARG A 176 -1.44 -1.43 -21.26
N LEU A 177 -1.62 -0.11 -21.18
CA LEU A 177 -2.05 0.58 -19.95
C LEU A 177 -3.45 0.14 -19.50
N LEU A 178 -4.41 -0.05 -20.41
CA LEU A 178 -5.72 -0.61 -20.05
C LEU A 178 -5.60 -2.01 -19.47
N GLY A 179 -4.70 -2.86 -20.00
CA GLY A 179 -4.41 -4.17 -19.43
C GLY A 179 -3.89 -4.11 -17.99
N LEU A 180 -3.02 -3.13 -17.70
CA LEU A 180 -2.52 -2.87 -16.35
C LEU A 180 -3.59 -2.29 -15.42
N LEU A 181 -4.50 -1.46 -15.91
CA LEU A 181 -5.65 -0.98 -15.15
C LEU A 181 -6.65 -2.11 -14.86
N VAL A 182 -6.83 -3.04 -15.81
CA VAL A 182 -7.67 -4.23 -15.63
C VAL A 182 -7.17 -5.09 -14.47
N SER A 183 -5.86 -5.22 -14.28
CA SER A 183 -5.33 -5.97 -13.12
C SER A 183 -5.57 -5.27 -11.78
N GLN A 184 -6.04 -4.02 -11.76
CA GLN A 184 -6.40 -3.28 -10.54
C GLN A 184 -7.90 -3.38 -10.20
N LEU A 185 -8.71 -4.10 -10.99
CA LEU A 185 -10.16 -4.19 -10.78
C LEU A 185 -10.52 -4.76 -9.39
N ASP A 186 -9.79 -5.77 -8.92
CA ASP A 186 -10.04 -6.37 -7.60
C ASP A 186 -9.70 -5.38 -6.47
N SER A 187 -8.57 -4.67 -6.58
CA SER A 187 -8.20 -3.60 -5.64
C SER A 187 -9.25 -2.48 -5.61
N LEU A 188 -9.77 -2.07 -6.77
CA LEU A 188 -10.86 -1.10 -6.86
C LEU A 188 -12.16 -1.63 -6.24
N GLY A 189 -12.48 -2.91 -6.42
CA GLY A 189 -13.63 -3.55 -5.77
C GLY A 189 -13.52 -3.45 -4.25
N VAL A 190 -12.35 -3.78 -3.70
CA VAL A 190 -12.04 -3.65 -2.28
C VAL A 190 -12.15 -2.20 -1.80
N ALA A 191 -11.77 -1.20 -2.60
CA ALA A 191 -11.96 0.20 -2.26
C ALA A 191 -13.45 0.60 -2.23
N SER A 192 -14.26 0.08 -3.16
CA SER A 192 -15.69 0.39 -3.26
C SER A 192 -16.52 -0.09 -2.07
N ASP A 193 -16.02 -1.11 -1.37
CA ASP A 193 -16.63 -1.70 -0.17
C ASP A 193 -16.25 -0.98 1.14
N ASP A 194 -15.47 0.11 1.08
CA ASP A 194 -15.10 0.88 2.28
C ASP A 194 -16.35 1.53 2.93
N PRO A 195 -16.71 1.20 4.18
CA PRO A 195 -17.86 1.81 4.84
C PRO A 195 -17.66 3.30 5.19
N ASN A 196 -16.43 3.82 5.08
CA ASN A 196 -16.08 5.18 5.48
C ASN A 196 -16.11 6.19 4.33
N ILE A 197 -16.29 5.74 3.08
CA ILE A 197 -16.38 6.64 1.92
C ILE A 197 -17.81 7.14 1.72
N THR A 198 -17.92 8.31 1.11
CA THR A 198 -19.21 8.90 0.74
C THR A 198 -19.86 8.13 -0.40
N THR A 199 -21.19 8.31 -0.55
CA THR A 199 -21.91 7.75 -1.71
C THR A 199 -21.35 8.23 -3.04
N THR A 200 -20.86 9.47 -3.11
CA THR A 200 -20.25 10.02 -4.33
C THR A 200 -18.93 9.32 -4.65
N GLU A 201 -18.02 9.19 -3.69
CA GLU A 201 -16.75 8.48 -3.88
C GLU A 201 -16.97 7.02 -4.29
N SER A 202 -17.91 6.33 -3.62
CA SER A 202 -18.29 4.95 -3.99
C SER A 202 -18.80 4.85 -5.44
N GLN A 203 -19.67 5.79 -5.86
CA GLN A 203 -20.18 5.83 -7.24
C GLN A 203 -19.09 6.13 -8.27
N GLU A 204 -18.11 6.95 -7.93
CA GLU A 204 -16.96 7.25 -8.80
C GLU A 204 -16.07 6.01 -8.99
N ILE A 205 -15.79 5.27 -7.91
CA ILE A 205 -15.05 4.00 -7.98
C ILE A 205 -15.81 2.98 -8.82
N ILE A 206 -17.11 2.79 -8.59
CA ILE A 206 -17.95 1.88 -9.38
C ILE A 206 -17.95 2.27 -10.86
N THR A 207 -18.08 3.56 -11.16
CA THR A 207 -18.04 4.06 -12.54
C THR A 207 -16.70 3.75 -13.19
N LEU A 208 -15.59 3.96 -12.47
CA LEU A 208 -14.25 3.64 -12.97
C LEU A 208 -14.09 2.13 -13.24
N ILE A 209 -14.54 1.27 -12.32
CA ILE A 209 -14.58 -0.19 -12.50
C ILE A 209 -15.33 -0.54 -13.78
N GLU A 210 -16.53 0.01 -13.98
CA GLU A 210 -17.34 -0.23 -15.17
C GLU A 210 -16.64 0.21 -16.48
N ARG A 211 -15.85 1.30 -16.46
CA ARG A 211 -15.08 1.73 -17.64
C ARG A 211 -13.94 0.79 -17.93
N ILE A 212 -13.12 0.46 -16.93
CA ILE A 212 -11.97 -0.43 -17.09
C ILE A 212 -12.43 -1.82 -17.55
N SER A 213 -13.54 -2.33 -17.01
CA SER A 213 -14.09 -3.65 -17.34
C SER A 213 -14.51 -3.78 -18.81
N ARG A 214 -14.85 -2.67 -19.49
CA ARG A 214 -15.16 -2.68 -20.92
C ARG A 214 -13.95 -2.99 -21.79
N ALA A 215 -12.73 -2.78 -21.30
CA ALA A 215 -11.52 -3.14 -22.04
C ALA A 215 -11.30 -4.66 -22.15
N GLN A 216 -12.03 -5.47 -21.37
CA GLN A 216 -11.93 -6.93 -21.39
C GLN A 216 -12.78 -7.59 -22.51
N GLY A 217 -13.72 -6.86 -23.12
CA GLY A 217 -14.68 -7.38 -24.11
C GLY A 217 -14.44 -6.85 -25.52
#